data_AF-A0A142CW04-F1
#
_entry.id   AF-A0A142CW04-F1
#
_cell.length_a   1.000
_cell.length_b   1.000
_cell.length_c   1.000
_cell.angle_alpha   90.00
_cell.angle_beta   90.00
_cell.angle_gamma   90.00
#
_symmetry.space_group_name_H-M   'P 1'
#
loop_
_entity.id
_entity.type
_entity.pdbx_description
1 polymer ?
#
loop_
_entity_poly.entity_id
_entity_poly.type
_entity_poly.pdbx_seq_one_letter_code
_entity_poly.pdbx_strand_id
1 'polypeptide(L)'
;MEDILLPKERRDAVVLIGVDERDNVEFVRIYAVSEERAKQVLEEFFNAKGLFPTDYRLVSRGTEPVGDRRVITTRSEVSLSSALARLGLRLLSNGVLYLDGVETLYQITLVSESLYSSIAGKEVDRLSQKEETESLPEPEEVLSLGVDVLVENLSGRDISDFLPENALFLREPPVEKVAELLAEERNSPVVVETKDARKYTFLDFAVVVRLPPLTVEEFAAELSSRLGIDVDPSLFSSYPPEKLNLRNVRALVSLVEAIVEKWKVDREKALKIAVRLNLEGL
;
A
#
# COMPACT_ATOMS: atom_id res chain seq x y z
N MET A 1 36.14 3.15 11.37
CA MET A 1 35.19 3.37 10.26
C MET A 1 34.75 4.81 10.35
N GLU A 2 34.95 5.59 9.29
CA GLU A 2 34.54 6.99 9.30
C GLU A 2 33.03 7.08 9.46
N ASP A 3 32.60 7.88 10.42
CA ASP A 3 31.22 7.95 10.85
C ASP A 3 30.32 8.44 9.70
N ILE A 4 29.54 7.52 9.11
CA ILE A 4 28.61 7.81 8.01
C ILE A 4 27.53 8.81 8.44
N LEU A 5 27.39 9.05 9.75
CA LEU A 5 26.44 10.01 10.32
C LEU A 5 27.01 11.41 10.49
N LEU A 6 28.34 11.59 10.43
CA LEU A 6 28.96 12.90 10.62
C LEU A 6 28.89 13.75 9.34
N PRO A 7 28.36 14.99 9.42
CA PRO A 7 28.42 15.97 8.35
C PRO A 7 29.87 16.31 7.99
N LYS A 8 30.30 16.00 6.77
CA LYS A 8 31.63 16.38 6.26
C LYS A 8 31.63 16.55 4.73
N GLU A 9 32.74 17.05 4.21
CA GLU A 9 33.00 17.05 2.77
C GLU A 9 33.28 15.62 2.29
N ARG A 10 32.65 15.23 1.19
CA ARG A 10 32.69 13.87 0.62
C ARG A 10 32.89 13.95 -0.89
N ARG A 11 33.52 12.92 -1.47
CA ARG A 11 33.80 12.82 -2.92
C ARG A 11 33.28 11.53 -3.55
N ASP A 12 32.79 10.63 -2.73
CA ASP A 12 32.45 9.26 -3.08
C ASP A 12 30.95 8.98 -2.93
N ALA A 13 30.35 9.47 -1.84
CA ALA A 13 28.90 9.38 -1.62
C ALA A 13 28.39 10.40 -0.60
N VAL A 14 27.08 10.70 -0.65
CA VAL A 14 26.35 11.45 0.37
C VAL A 14 24.99 10.80 0.62
N VAL A 15 24.55 10.83 1.87
CA VAL A 15 23.24 10.36 2.31
C VAL A 15 22.39 11.58 2.67
N LEU A 16 21.26 11.67 2.01
CA LEU A 16 20.19 12.61 2.27
C LEU A 16 19.05 11.86 2.96
N ILE A 17 18.52 12.42 4.04
CA ILE A 17 17.40 11.83 4.78
C ILE A 17 16.28 12.84 4.98
N GLY A 18 15.03 12.37 4.89
CA GLY A 18 13.86 13.12 5.34
C GLY A 18 13.44 12.58 6.69
N VAL A 19 13.38 13.46 7.70
CA VAL A 19 12.96 13.09 9.05
C VAL A 19 11.64 13.78 9.42
N ASP A 20 10.79 13.09 10.18
CA ASP A 20 9.54 13.65 10.71
C ASP A 20 9.80 14.54 11.94
N GLU A 21 8.73 15.05 12.56
CA GLU A 21 8.79 15.87 13.78
C GLU A 21 9.33 15.11 15.01
N ARG A 22 9.36 13.77 14.95
CA ARG A 22 9.86 12.88 16.00
C ARG A 22 11.27 12.38 15.68
N ASP A 23 11.93 12.94 14.66
CA ASP A 23 13.24 12.55 14.13
C ASP A 23 13.31 11.10 13.60
N ASN A 24 12.16 10.49 13.26
CA ASN A 24 12.12 9.20 12.54
C ASN A 24 12.57 9.40 11.09
N VAL A 25 13.37 8.46 10.58
CA VAL A 25 13.85 8.51 9.20
C VAL A 25 12.77 7.94 8.27
N GLU A 26 12.06 8.79 7.56
CA GLU A 26 10.96 8.39 6.67
C GLU A 26 11.41 8.31 5.20
N PHE A 27 12.51 8.97 4.86
CA PHE A 27 13.05 9.03 3.51
C PHE A 27 14.58 8.90 3.56
N VAL A 28 15.15 8.12 2.64
CA VAL A 28 16.60 7.97 2.46
C VAL A 28 16.93 8.06 0.97
N ARG A 29 17.83 8.97 0.60
CA ARG A 29 18.40 9.04 -0.74
C ARG A 29 19.91 9.06 -0.65
N ILE A 30 20.54 8.20 -1.44
CA ILE A 30 21.99 8.09 -1.52
C ILE A 30 22.40 8.50 -2.91
N TYR A 31 23.38 9.39 -2.97
CA TYR A 31 24.12 9.67 -4.18
C TYR A 31 25.52 9.12 -4.03
N ALA A 32 26.00 8.41 -5.04
CA ALA A 32 27.36 7.90 -5.06
C ALA A 32 27.93 7.88 -6.48
N VAL A 33 29.26 7.82 -6.58
CA VAL A 33 29.97 7.74 -7.86
C VAL A 33 29.80 6.38 -8.58
N SER A 34 29.28 5.36 -7.90
CA SER A 34 29.00 4.03 -8.46
C SER A 34 27.86 3.31 -7.71
N GLU A 35 27.28 2.30 -8.35
CA GLU A 35 26.24 1.45 -7.74
C GLU A 35 26.77 0.69 -6.52
N GLU A 36 27.98 0.13 -6.62
CA GLU A 36 28.64 -0.61 -5.55
C GLU A 36 28.83 0.28 -4.33
N ARG A 37 29.28 1.53 -4.54
CA ARG A 37 29.46 2.48 -3.45
C ARG A 37 28.12 2.89 -2.84
N ALA A 38 27.08 3.07 -3.65
CA ALA A 38 25.75 3.40 -3.15
C ALA A 38 25.18 2.29 -2.24
N LYS A 39 25.33 1.03 -2.62
CA LYS A 39 24.90 -0.14 -1.83
C LYS A 39 25.66 -0.25 -0.51
N GLN A 40 26.99 -0.10 -0.57
CA GLN A 40 27.82 -0.13 0.64
C GLN A 40 27.42 0.98 1.62
N VAL A 41 27.21 2.19 1.12
CA VAL A 41 26.82 3.35 1.94
C VAL A 41 25.42 3.18 2.53
N LEU A 42 24.51 2.53 1.80
CA LEU A 42 23.18 2.19 2.31
C LEU A 42 23.24 1.26 3.50
N GLU A 43 23.99 0.17 3.37
CA GLU A 43 24.18 -0.82 4.45
C GLU A 43 24.86 -0.18 5.67
N GLU A 44 25.93 0.59 5.46
CA GLU A 44 26.61 1.33 6.52
C GLU A 44 25.67 2.29 7.26
N PHE A 45 24.82 3.02 6.51
CA PHE A 45 23.86 3.96 7.08
C PHE A 45 22.76 3.26 7.89
N PHE A 46 22.16 2.19 7.37
CA PHE A 46 21.10 1.44 8.05
C PHE A 46 21.63 0.82 9.35
N ASN A 47 22.82 0.21 9.30
CA ASN A 47 23.47 -0.34 10.49
C ASN A 47 23.78 0.75 11.53
N ALA A 48 24.28 1.92 11.10
CA ALA A 48 24.63 3.01 12.02
C ALA A 48 23.40 3.68 12.67
N LYS A 49 22.26 3.73 11.98
CA LYS A 49 21.00 4.27 12.51
C LYS A 49 20.12 3.24 13.22
N GLY A 50 20.47 1.95 13.15
CA GLY A 50 19.63 0.87 13.67
C GLY A 50 18.31 0.71 12.90
N LEU A 51 18.34 0.99 11.60
CA LEU A 51 17.19 0.86 10.71
C LEU A 51 17.16 -0.54 10.08
N PHE A 52 15.98 -1.13 9.96
CA PHE A 52 15.81 -2.41 9.30
C PHE A 52 15.46 -2.20 7.82
N PRO A 53 16.20 -2.79 6.86
CA PRO A 53 15.91 -2.65 5.44
C PRO A 53 14.50 -3.05 5.03
N THR A 54 13.86 -3.96 5.77
CA THR A 54 12.48 -4.42 5.53
C THR A 54 11.42 -3.36 5.77
N ASP A 55 11.74 -2.32 6.54
CA ASP A 55 10.79 -1.25 6.89
C ASP A 55 10.76 -0.15 5.81
N TYR A 56 11.55 -0.33 4.74
CA TYR A 56 11.75 0.64 3.68
C TYR A 56 11.55 0.02 2.30
N ARG A 57 10.81 0.75 1.47
CA ARG A 57 10.56 0.42 0.08
C ARG A 57 11.50 1.18 -0.85
N LEU A 58 12.16 0.44 -1.74
CA LEU A 58 12.92 1.02 -2.83
C LEU A 58 11.96 1.66 -3.85
N VAL A 59 12.03 2.97 -4.02
CA VAL A 59 11.14 3.73 -4.94
C VAL A 59 11.85 4.22 -6.18
N SER A 60 13.17 4.39 -6.14
CA SER A 60 13.93 4.79 -7.30
C SER A 60 15.38 4.32 -7.20
N ARG A 61 15.93 3.87 -8.33
CA ARG A 61 17.37 3.63 -8.50
C ARG A 61 17.77 3.93 -9.94
N GLY A 62 19.03 4.28 -10.15
CA GLY A 62 19.59 4.43 -11.48
C GLY A 62 20.72 5.44 -11.53
N THR A 63 21.26 5.64 -12.73
CA THR A 63 22.26 6.67 -12.99
C THR A 63 21.59 7.96 -13.47
N GLU A 64 22.11 9.09 -13.01
CA GLU A 64 21.73 10.41 -13.52
C GLU A 64 22.98 11.21 -13.96
N PRO A 65 22.90 12.01 -15.03
CA PRO A 65 23.98 12.91 -15.40
C PRO A 65 24.11 14.04 -14.36
N VAL A 66 25.36 14.37 -14.02
CA VAL A 66 25.69 15.46 -13.10
C VAL A 66 25.25 16.81 -13.69
N GLY A 67 25.42 17.00 -15.00
CA GLY A 67 25.12 18.25 -15.69
C GLY A 67 25.97 19.40 -15.16
N ASP A 68 25.35 20.56 -14.89
CA ASP A 68 26.03 21.74 -14.37
C ASP A 68 26.26 21.72 -12.85
N ARG A 69 25.85 20.65 -12.16
CA ARG A 69 25.96 20.52 -10.70
C ARG A 69 27.42 20.39 -10.30
N ARG A 70 27.89 21.26 -9.41
CA ARG A 70 29.26 21.16 -8.82
C ARG A 70 29.28 20.40 -7.50
N VAL A 71 28.18 20.46 -6.76
CA VAL A 71 28.04 19.84 -5.44
C VAL A 71 26.60 19.35 -5.23
N ILE A 72 26.44 18.25 -4.47
CA ILE A 72 25.16 17.84 -3.90
C ILE A 72 25.11 18.20 -2.42
N THR A 73 24.10 18.97 -2.05
CA THR A 73 23.79 19.43 -0.69
C THR A 73 22.28 19.52 -0.52
N THR A 74 21.80 19.66 0.73
CA THR A 74 20.38 19.98 0.97
C THR A 74 19.95 21.29 0.31
N ARG A 75 20.88 22.22 0.05
CA ARG A 75 20.62 23.50 -0.63
C ARG A 75 20.57 23.38 -2.15
N SER A 76 21.33 22.47 -2.76
CA SER A 76 21.24 22.21 -4.20
C SER A 76 19.99 21.39 -4.53
N GLU A 77 19.57 20.54 -3.59
CA GLU A 77 18.37 19.71 -3.69
C GLU A 77 17.09 20.47 -3.29
N VAL A 78 16.88 21.65 -3.89
CA VAL A 78 15.73 22.55 -3.58
C VAL A 78 14.39 21.86 -3.84
N SER A 79 14.28 21.15 -4.98
CA SER A 79 13.05 20.44 -5.36
C SER A 79 12.72 19.34 -4.37
N LEU A 80 13.71 18.52 -4.01
CA LEU A 80 13.57 17.45 -3.02
C LEU A 80 13.22 18.01 -1.63
N SER A 81 13.94 19.04 -1.18
CA SER A 81 13.67 19.71 0.09
C SER A 81 12.24 20.25 0.17
N SER A 82 11.78 20.88 -0.91
CA SER A 82 10.41 21.40 -1.02
C SER A 82 9.36 20.28 -1.03
N ALA A 83 9.62 19.17 -1.73
CA ALA A 83 8.73 18.03 -1.79
C ALA A 83 8.57 17.36 -0.41
N LEU A 84 9.69 17.14 0.29
CA LEU A 84 9.70 16.57 1.64
C LEU A 84 9.02 17.50 2.65
N ALA A 85 9.25 18.82 2.58
CA ALA A 85 8.60 19.79 3.46
C ALA A 85 7.07 19.76 3.34
N ARG A 86 6.51 19.54 2.14
CA ARG A 86 5.06 19.39 1.92
C ARG A 86 4.47 18.12 2.54
N LEU A 87 5.33 17.17 2.91
CA LEU A 87 4.97 15.94 3.61
C LEU A 87 5.24 16.05 5.11
N GLY A 88 5.66 17.22 5.61
CA GLY A 88 6.04 17.42 7.00
C GLY A 88 7.44 16.90 7.34
N LEU A 89 8.26 16.59 6.34
CA LEU A 89 9.59 16.05 6.53
C LEU A 89 10.66 17.13 6.37
N ARG A 90 11.67 17.07 7.24
CA ARG A 90 12.85 17.92 7.19
C ARG A 90 13.99 17.19 6.49
N LEU A 91 14.51 17.76 5.41
CA LEU A 91 15.66 17.22 4.69
C LEU A 91 16.97 17.50 5.45
N LEU A 92 17.72 16.45 5.77
CA LEU A 92 19.04 16.48 6.38
C LEU A 92 20.05 15.75 5.47
N SER A 93 21.34 16.03 5.66
CA SER A 93 22.43 15.40 4.92
C SER A 93 23.57 15.04 5.86
N ASN A 94 24.27 13.94 5.56
CA ASN A 94 25.53 13.59 6.22
C ASN A 94 26.75 14.29 5.59
N GLY A 95 26.56 15.27 4.72
CA GLY A 95 27.68 16.01 4.13
C GLY A 95 27.37 16.81 2.87
N VAL A 96 28.47 17.21 2.22
CA VAL A 96 28.51 17.86 0.92
C VAL A 96 29.24 16.93 -0.03
N LEU A 97 28.61 16.50 -1.12
CA LEU A 97 29.27 15.71 -2.16
C LEU A 97 29.81 16.64 -3.23
N TYR A 98 31.12 16.64 -3.45
CA TYR A 98 31.77 17.34 -4.56
C TYR A 98 31.80 16.45 -5.81
N LEU A 99 31.49 17.05 -6.97
CA LEU A 99 31.31 16.33 -8.24
C LEU A 99 32.44 16.59 -9.25
N ASP A 100 33.59 17.08 -8.78
CA ASP A 100 34.74 17.40 -9.63
C ASP A 100 35.20 16.16 -10.42
N GLY A 101 35.04 16.19 -11.74
CA GLY A 101 35.44 15.08 -12.63
C GLY A 101 34.46 13.90 -12.67
N VAL A 102 33.26 14.03 -12.11
CA VAL A 102 32.21 13.00 -12.13
C VAL A 102 31.17 13.37 -13.20
N GLU A 103 31.00 12.52 -14.20
CA GLU A 103 30.03 12.75 -15.28
C GLU A 103 28.62 12.26 -14.92
N THR A 104 28.54 11.15 -14.17
CA THR A 104 27.29 10.51 -13.78
C THR A 104 27.32 10.09 -12.32
N LEU A 105 26.17 10.13 -11.66
CA LEU A 105 25.97 9.66 -10.30
C LEU A 105 25.00 8.50 -10.30
N TYR A 106 25.25 7.51 -9.46
CA TYR A 106 24.25 6.52 -9.11
C TYR A 106 23.43 7.02 -7.92
N GLN A 107 22.12 6.78 -7.98
CA GLN A 107 21.21 7.09 -6.89
C GLN A 107 20.40 5.88 -6.45
N ILE A 108 20.13 5.82 -5.15
CA ILE A 108 19.17 4.91 -4.53
C ILE A 108 18.26 5.74 -3.65
N THR A 109 16.95 5.58 -3.81
CA THR A 109 15.94 6.25 -2.98
C THR A 109 15.03 5.22 -2.34
N LEU A 110 14.92 5.30 -1.02
CA LEU A 110 14.02 4.51 -0.20
C LEU A 110 13.09 5.42 0.60
N VAL A 111 11.89 4.92 0.85
CA VAL A 111 10.91 5.53 1.74
C VAL A 111 10.46 4.50 2.75
N SER A 112 10.15 4.91 3.97
CA SER A 112 9.54 4.02 4.96
C SER A 112 8.17 3.54 4.47
N GLU A 113 7.74 2.36 4.90
CA GLU A 113 6.39 1.85 4.61
C GLU A 113 5.28 2.78 5.16
N SER A 114 5.54 3.46 6.29
CA SER A 114 4.67 4.50 6.86
C SER A 114 4.53 5.70 5.93
N LEU A 115 5.64 6.25 5.45
CA LEU A 115 5.62 7.38 4.53
C LEU A 115 4.98 6.98 3.20
N TYR A 116 5.34 5.83 2.66
CA TYR A 116 4.77 5.31 1.43
C TYR A 116 3.25 5.17 1.53
N SER A 117 2.75 4.59 2.63
CA SER A 117 1.31 4.48 2.90
C SER A 117 0.65 5.84 3.06
N SER A 118 1.33 6.81 3.68
CA SER A 118 0.81 8.17 3.84
C SER A 118 0.78 8.98 2.52
N ILE A 119 1.74 8.74 1.62
CA ILE A 119 1.78 9.36 0.28
C ILE A 119 0.75 8.69 -0.61
N ALA A 120 0.68 7.36 -0.63
CA ALA A 120 -0.34 6.61 -1.37
C ALA A 120 -1.76 6.93 -0.88
N GLY A 121 -1.94 7.16 0.42
CA GLY A 121 -3.20 7.62 1.01
C GLY A 121 -3.52 9.10 0.71
N LYS A 122 -2.50 9.97 0.56
CA LYS A 122 -2.67 11.39 0.20
C LYS A 122 -2.69 11.66 -1.31
N GLU A 123 -2.20 10.74 -2.15
CA GLU A 123 -2.38 10.79 -3.61
C GLU A 123 -3.86 10.69 -3.98
N VAL A 124 -4.67 10.03 -3.15
CA VAL A 124 -6.14 10.04 -3.24
C VAL A 124 -6.73 11.46 -3.04
N ASP A 125 -6.12 12.27 -2.17
CA ASP A 125 -6.61 13.63 -1.82
C ASP A 125 -6.01 14.76 -2.69
N ARG A 126 -4.81 14.59 -3.26
CA ARG A 126 -4.11 15.64 -4.04
C ARG A 126 -4.33 15.54 -5.56
N LEU A 127 -4.75 14.38 -6.08
CA LEU A 127 -5.12 14.23 -7.48
C LEU A 127 -6.48 14.89 -7.81
N SER A 128 -7.23 15.34 -6.80
CA SER A 128 -8.57 15.94 -7.00
C SER A 128 -8.59 17.38 -7.53
N GLN A 129 -7.45 18.04 -7.80
CA GLN A 129 -7.48 19.49 -8.12
C GLN A 129 -6.67 19.99 -9.32
N LYS A 130 -5.85 19.19 -10.01
CA LYS A 130 -5.13 19.70 -11.21
C LYS A 130 -4.84 18.62 -12.23
N GLU A 131 -5.88 18.10 -12.85
CA GLU A 131 -5.84 17.56 -14.21
C GLU A 131 -7.28 17.27 -14.64
N GLU A 132 -7.79 18.00 -15.64
CA GLU A 132 -8.92 17.50 -16.43
C GLU A 132 -8.40 16.29 -17.23
N THR A 133 -8.32 15.14 -16.59
CA THR A 133 -8.05 13.85 -17.22
C THR A 133 -9.06 12.88 -16.64
N GLU A 134 -9.77 12.21 -17.52
CA GLU A 134 -10.90 11.30 -17.25
C GLU A 134 -10.71 10.53 -15.94
N SER A 135 -11.74 10.58 -15.08
CA SER A 135 -11.83 9.73 -13.89
C SER A 135 -11.43 8.31 -14.27
N LEU A 136 -10.49 7.70 -13.52
CA LEU A 136 -10.28 6.27 -13.67
C LEU A 136 -11.65 5.59 -13.57
N PRO A 137 -11.99 4.70 -14.52
CA PRO A 137 -13.28 4.06 -14.54
C PRO A 137 -13.50 3.35 -13.21
N GLU A 138 -14.72 3.49 -12.67
CA GLU A 138 -15.10 2.81 -11.44
C GLU A 138 -14.87 1.29 -11.59
N PRO A 139 -14.61 0.55 -10.50
CA PRO A 139 -14.37 -0.89 -10.57
C PRO A 139 -15.46 -1.64 -11.36
N GLU A 140 -16.71 -1.21 -11.25
CA GLU A 140 -17.86 -1.73 -11.97
C GLU A 140 -17.72 -1.54 -13.50
N GLU A 141 -17.23 -0.38 -13.95
CA GLU A 141 -17.00 -0.10 -15.37
C GLU A 141 -15.86 -0.97 -15.91
N VAL A 142 -14.79 -1.15 -15.15
CA VAL A 142 -13.67 -2.01 -15.52
C VAL A 142 -14.07 -3.48 -15.65
N LEU A 143 -14.90 -3.97 -14.72
CA LEU A 143 -15.42 -5.34 -14.74
C LEU A 143 -16.28 -5.62 -15.97
N SER A 144 -16.93 -4.59 -16.51
CA SER A 144 -17.80 -4.71 -17.69
C SER A 144 -17.05 -4.79 -19.03
N LEU A 145 -15.72 -4.58 -19.05
CA LEU A 145 -14.93 -4.47 -20.30
C LEU A 145 -14.82 -5.76 -21.11
N GLY A 146 -15.22 -6.92 -20.57
CA GLY A 146 -15.19 -8.18 -21.32
C GLY A 146 -13.80 -8.77 -21.53
N VAL A 147 -12.84 -8.41 -20.67
CA VAL A 147 -11.46 -8.93 -20.68
C VAL A 147 -11.21 -9.86 -19.49
N ASP A 148 -10.07 -10.55 -19.49
CA ASP A 148 -9.66 -11.36 -18.35
C ASP A 148 -9.28 -10.46 -17.16
N VAL A 149 -9.97 -10.62 -16.02
CA VAL A 149 -9.81 -9.76 -14.84
C VAL A 149 -9.50 -10.58 -13.60
N LEU A 150 -8.47 -10.18 -12.87
CA LEU A 150 -8.22 -10.62 -11.50
C LEU A 150 -8.81 -9.61 -10.53
N VAL A 151 -9.70 -10.04 -9.64
CA VAL A 151 -10.36 -9.20 -8.65
C VAL A 151 -9.89 -9.60 -7.25
N GLU A 152 -9.16 -8.72 -6.59
CA GLU A 152 -8.87 -8.84 -5.17
C GLU A 152 -10.03 -8.21 -4.36
N ASN A 153 -10.98 -9.04 -3.91
CA ASN A 153 -12.18 -8.57 -3.23
C ASN A 153 -12.06 -8.68 -1.71
N LEU A 154 -11.41 -7.68 -1.10
CA LEU A 154 -11.33 -7.55 0.36
C LEU A 154 -12.61 -6.95 0.95
N SER A 155 -13.36 -6.16 0.18
CA SER A 155 -14.65 -5.56 0.59
C SER A 155 -15.76 -6.58 0.84
N GLY A 156 -15.69 -7.75 0.18
CA GLY A 156 -16.74 -8.76 0.19
C GLY A 156 -18.04 -8.36 -0.52
N ARG A 157 -18.00 -7.29 -1.34
CA ARG A 157 -19.11 -6.89 -2.24
C ARG A 157 -19.43 -8.01 -3.21
N ASP A 158 -20.69 -8.09 -3.64
CA ASP A 158 -21.03 -8.98 -4.75
C ASP A 158 -20.71 -8.26 -6.06
N ILE A 159 -19.89 -8.88 -6.90
CA ILE A 159 -19.47 -8.30 -8.18
C ILE A 159 -20.19 -8.92 -9.38
N SER A 160 -20.98 -9.97 -9.14
CA SER A 160 -21.61 -10.77 -10.20
C SER A 160 -22.52 -9.94 -11.11
N ASP A 161 -23.13 -8.87 -10.59
CA ASP A 161 -24.04 -8.00 -11.34
C ASP A 161 -23.32 -7.08 -12.34
N PHE A 162 -21.99 -6.94 -12.24
CA PHE A 162 -21.18 -6.07 -13.10
C PHE A 162 -20.40 -6.85 -14.17
N LEU A 163 -20.52 -8.18 -14.17
CA LEU A 163 -19.79 -9.03 -15.11
C LEU A 163 -20.57 -9.17 -16.43
N PRO A 164 -19.87 -9.29 -17.57
CA PRO A 164 -20.49 -9.67 -18.83
C PRO A 164 -21.25 -11.01 -18.72
N GLU A 165 -22.38 -11.15 -19.43
CA GLU A 165 -23.23 -12.35 -19.37
C GLU A 165 -22.48 -13.66 -19.75
N ASN A 166 -21.47 -13.56 -20.62
CA ASN A 166 -20.66 -14.69 -21.09
C ASN A 166 -19.38 -14.90 -20.27
N ALA A 167 -19.15 -14.15 -19.19
CA ALA A 167 -17.95 -14.24 -18.38
C ALA A 167 -17.91 -15.53 -17.56
N LEU A 168 -16.76 -16.21 -17.59
CA LEU A 168 -16.49 -17.34 -16.69
C LEU A 168 -16.03 -16.78 -15.34
N PHE A 169 -16.96 -16.68 -14.40
CA PHE A 169 -16.68 -16.17 -13.07
C PHE A 169 -16.26 -17.29 -12.09
N LEU A 170 -15.08 -17.15 -11.50
CA LEU A 170 -14.49 -18.11 -10.57
C LEU A 170 -14.15 -17.44 -9.24
N ARG A 171 -14.56 -18.02 -8.11
CA ARG A 171 -14.23 -17.55 -6.76
C ARG A 171 -13.23 -18.48 -6.10
N GLU A 172 -12.07 -17.95 -5.70
CA GLU A 172 -10.94 -18.68 -5.11
C GLU A 172 -10.56 -19.97 -5.87
N PRO A 173 -10.43 -19.96 -7.22
CA PRO A 173 -10.06 -21.15 -7.98
C PRO A 173 -8.60 -21.57 -7.70
N PRO A 174 -8.26 -22.87 -7.81
CA PRO A 174 -6.86 -23.30 -7.86
C PRO A 174 -6.10 -22.60 -8.98
N VAL A 175 -4.82 -22.29 -8.75
CA VAL A 175 -4.00 -21.51 -9.69
C VAL A 175 -3.81 -22.25 -11.01
N GLU A 176 -3.65 -23.57 -10.94
CA GLU A 176 -3.46 -24.46 -12.09
C GLU A 176 -4.66 -24.37 -13.04
N LYS A 177 -5.88 -24.36 -12.49
CA LYS A 177 -7.12 -24.23 -13.26
C LYS A 177 -7.19 -22.89 -13.98
N VAL A 178 -6.75 -21.81 -13.33
CA VAL A 178 -6.74 -20.48 -13.95
C VAL A 178 -5.71 -20.41 -15.08
N ALA A 179 -4.53 -21.00 -14.88
CA ALA A 179 -3.48 -21.06 -15.90
C ALA A 179 -3.92 -21.86 -17.13
N GLU A 180 -4.52 -23.04 -16.93
CA GLU A 180 -5.09 -23.86 -18.01
C GLU A 180 -6.10 -23.07 -18.82
N LEU A 181 -7.04 -22.44 -18.12
CA LEU A 181 -8.03 -21.60 -18.77
C LEU A 181 -7.31 -20.52 -19.59
N LEU A 182 -6.45 -19.69 -18.99
CA LEU A 182 -5.84 -18.52 -19.65
C LEU A 182 -4.98 -18.87 -20.87
N ALA A 183 -4.51 -20.12 -20.97
CA ALA A 183 -3.73 -20.61 -22.10
C ALA A 183 -4.59 -21.03 -23.32
N GLU A 184 -5.89 -21.28 -23.14
CA GLU A 184 -6.79 -21.66 -24.23
C GLU A 184 -7.22 -20.43 -25.06
N GLU A 185 -7.48 -20.62 -26.36
CA GLU A 185 -8.18 -19.62 -27.16
C GLU A 185 -9.68 -19.67 -26.85
N ARG A 186 -10.22 -18.56 -26.32
CA ARG A 186 -11.59 -18.48 -25.80
C ARG A 186 -12.32 -17.25 -26.32
N ASN A 187 -13.64 -17.33 -26.37
CA ASN A 187 -14.54 -16.20 -26.66
C ASN A 187 -15.23 -15.64 -25.40
N SER A 188 -14.82 -16.11 -24.22
CA SER A 188 -15.39 -15.72 -22.93
C SER A 188 -14.28 -15.20 -22.01
N PRO A 189 -14.45 -14.04 -21.38
CA PRO A 189 -13.50 -13.53 -20.40
C PRO A 189 -13.53 -14.38 -19.13
N VAL A 190 -12.38 -14.56 -18.50
CA VAL A 190 -12.23 -15.19 -17.19
C VAL A 190 -12.07 -14.13 -16.13
N VAL A 191 -13.00 -14.14 -15.17
CA VAL A 191 -12.97 -13.25 -14.02
C VAL A 191 -12.69 -14.08 -12.79
N VAL A 192 -11.56 -13.82 -12.13
CA VAL A 192 -11.16 -14.52 -10.91
C VAL A 192 -11.32 -13.59 -9.72
N GLU A 193 -12.19 -13.93 -8.79
CA GLU A 193 -12.28 -13.28 -7.47
C GLU A 193 -11.43 -14.04 -6.45
N THR A 194 -10.55 -13.34 -5.75
CA THR A 194 -9.76 -13.87 -4.63
C THR A 194 -9.58 -12.84 -3.52
N LYS A 195 -9.20 -13.29 -2.32
CA LYS A 195 -8.71 -12.45 -1.23
C LYS A 195 -7.19 -12.24 -1.27
N ASP A 196 -6.47 -12.95 -2.12
CA ASP A 196 -5.01 -12.90 -2.19
C ASP A 196 -4.52 -12.94 -3.64
N ALA A 197 -4.47 -11.77 -4.28
CA ALA A 197 -4.08 -11.66 -5.68
C ALA A 197 -2.63 -12.13 -5.94
N ARG A 198 -1.78 -12.14 -4.91
CA ARG A 198 -0.38 -12.60 -4.99
C ARG A 198 -0.23 -14.04 -5.47
N LYS A 199 -1.26 -14.87 -5.31
CA LYS A 199 -1.27 -16.26 -5.80
C LYS A 199 -1.27 -16.34 -7.33
N TYR A 200 -1.71 -15.28 -8.01
CA TYR A 200 -1.94 -15.26 -9.46
C TYR A 200 -1.05 -14.24 -10.18
N THR A 201 -0.11 -13.57 -9.50
CA THR A 201 0.70 -12.48 -10.08
C THR A 201 1.59 -12.90 -11.25
N PHE A 202 1.80 -14.20 -11.45
CA PHE A 202 2.56 -14.75 -12.57
C PHE A 202 1.69 -15.18 -13.75
N LEU A 203 0.37 -14.96 -13.68
CA LEU A 203 -0.57 -15.21 -14.76
C LEU A 203 -0.92 -13.92 -15.50
N ASP A 204 -1.16 -14.03 -16.80
CA ASP A 204 -1.35 -12.89 -17.71
C ASP A 204 -2.81 -12.38 -17.70
N PHE A 205 -3.24 -11.79 -16.59
CA PHE A 205 -4.50 -11.04 -16.55
C PHE A 205 -4.37 -9.68 -17.24
N ALA A 206 -5.37 -9.30 -18.04
CA ALA A 206 -5.39 -8.00 -18.70
C ALA A 206 -5.56 -6.85 -17.69
N VAL A 207 -6.36 -7.08 -16.64
CA VAL A 207 -6.62 -6.09 -15.60
C VAL A 207 -6.64 -6.74 -14.21
N VAL A 208 -6.11 -6.01 -13.22
CA VAL A 208 -6.24 -6.35 -11.81
C VAL A 208 -7.08 -5.27 -11.12
N VAL A 209 -8.23 -5.66 -10.59
CA VAL A 209 -9.14 -4.79 -9.84
C VAL A 209 -8.98 -5.09 -8.35
N ARG A 210 -8.80 -4.06 -7.53
CA ARG A 210 -8.68 -4.19 -6.08
C ARG A 210 -9.85 -3.50 -5.39
N LEU A 211 -10.68 -4.28 -4.70
CA LEU A 211 -11.76 -3.77 -3.86
C LEU A 211 -11.29 -3.76 -2.41
N PRO A 212 -10.95 -2.59 -1.84
CA PRO A 212 -10.38 -2.50 -0.50
C PRO A 212 -11.36 -3.01 0.57
N PRO A 213 -10.87 -3.42 1.75
CA PRO A 213 -11.75 -3.73 2.87
C PRO A 213 -12.54 -2.47 3.28
N LEU A 214 -13.64 -2.67 3.99
CA LEU A 214 -14.41 -1.59 4.58
C LEU A 214 -13.56 -0.89 5.65
N THR A 215 -13.75 0.42 5.78
CA THR A 215 -13.30 1.15 6.97
C THR A 215 -14.05 0.64 8.21
N VAL A 216 -13.48 0.89 9.39
CA VAL A 216 -14.10 0.51 10.67
C VAL A 216 -15.45 1.22 10.84
N GLU A 217 -15.53 2.47 10.37
CA GLU A 217 -16.72 3.29 10.38
C GLU A 217 -17.81 2.74 9.44
N GLU A 218 -17.47 2.40 8.20
CA GLU A 218 -18.41 1.78 7.26
C GLU A 218 -18.89 0.41 7.76
N PHE A 219 -17.99 -0.40 8.30
CA PHE A 219 -18.31 -1.70 8.85
C PHE A 219 -19.28 -1.60 10.03
N ALA A 220 -19.02 -0.68 10.96
CA ALA A 220 -19.90 -0.41 12.10
C ALA A 220 -21.25 0.15 11.65
N ALA A 221 -21.28 1.10 10.72
CA ALA A 221 -22.51 1.68 10.19
C ALA A 221 -23.40 0.63 9.51
N GLU A 222 -22.81 -0.27 8.72
CA GLU A 222 -23.54 -1.36 8.09
C GLU A 222 -24.13 -2.35 9.13
N LEU A 223 -23.37 -2.66 10.19
CA LEU A 223 -23.87 -3.47 11.30
C LEU A 223 -25.01 -2.77 12.06
N SER A 224 -24.87 -1.48 12.35
CA SER A 224 -25.90 -0.68 13.01
C SER A 224 -27.21 -0.72 12.23
N SER A 225 -27.12 -0.48 10.92
CA SER A 225 -28.26 -0.51 10.01
C SER A 225 -29.00 -1.86 10.04
N ARG A 226 -28.25 -2.97 10.00
CA ARG A 226 -28.84 -4.32 9.96
C ARG A 226 -29.37 -4.80 11.31
N LEU A 227 -28.71 -4.45 12.41
CA LEU A 227 -29.10 -4.88 13.75
C LEU A 227 -30.14 -3.97 14.41
N GLY A 228 -30.33 -2.76 13.87
CA GLY A 228 -31.23 -1.74 14.42
C GLY A 228 -30.77 -1.22 15.79
N ILE A 229 -29.46 -1.19 16.03
CA ILE A 229 -28.82 -0.64 17.24
C ILE A 229 -27.67 0.28 16.82
N ASP A 230 -27.26 1.18 17.69
CA ASP A 230 -26.05 1.97 17.46
C ASP A 230 -24.80 1.15 17.83
N VAL A 231 -23.92 0.91 16.87
CA VAL A 231 -22.70 0.13 17.04
C VAL A 231 -21.50 1.05 17.11
N ASP A 232 -20.81 1.02 18.26
CA ASP A 232 -19.55 1.76 18.46
C ASP A 232 -18.43 1.18 17.56
N PRO A 233 -17.83 1.98 16.66
CA PRO A 233 -16.73 1.54 15.80
C PRO A 233 -15.50 1.06 16.59
N SER A 234 -15.30 1.53 17.82
CA SER A 234 -14.15 1.15 18.66
C SER A 234 -14.05 -0.36 18.92
N LEU A 235 -15.19 -1.07 18.86
CA LEU A 235 -15.28 -2.54 18.98
C LEU A 235 -14.48 -3.29 17.92
N PHE A 236 -14.16 -2.65 16.79
CA PHE A 236 -13.46 -3.25 15.66
C PHE A 236 -12.06 -2.67 15.44
N SER A 237 -11.55 -1.86 16.36
CA SER A 237 -10.21 -1.25 16.25
C SER A 237 -9.07 -2.27 16.09
N SER A 238 -9.25 -3.49 16.61
CA SER A 238 -8.31 -4.60 16.49
C SER A 238 -8.68 -5.61 15.40
N TYR A 239 -9.70 -5.34 14.59
CA TYR A 239 -10.08 -6.25 13.50
C TYR A 239 -9.01 -6.22 12.42
N PRO A 240 -8.54 -7.39 11.95
CA PRO A 240 -7.65 -7.44 10.82
C PRO A 240 -8.43 -7.03 9.55
N PRO A 241 -7.79 -6.37 8.56
CA PRO A 241 -8.48 -5.83 7.39
C PRO A 241 -9.29 -6.89 6.63
N GLU A 242 -8.86 -8.15 6.61
CA GLU A 242 -9.54 -9.23 5.90
C GLU A 242 -10.87 -9.63 6.56
N LYS A 243 -11.14 -9.18 7.79
CA LYS A 243 -12.43 -9.33 8.48
C LYS A 243 -13.34 -8.11 8.35
N LEU A 244 -12.85 -6.97 7.90
CA LEU A 244 -13.64 -5.76 7.68
C LEU A 244 -14.31 -5.80 6.30
N ASN A 245 -15.33 -6.64 6.14
CA ASN A 245 -15.98 -6.87 4.86
C ASN A 245 -17.48 -7.21 5.00
N LEU A 246 -18.26 -7.01 3.94
CA LEU A 246 -19.72 -7.23 3.94
C LEU A 246 -20.12 -8.70 4.17
N ARG A 247 -19.24 -9.68 3.89
CA ARG A 247 -19.50 -11.08 4.23
C ARG A 247 -19.41 -11.29 5.74
N ASN A 248 -18.46 -10.65 6.42
CA ASN A 248 -18.31 -10.74 7.86
C ASN A 248 -19.37 -9.93 8.62
N VAL A 249 -19.84 -8.80 8.07
CA VAL A 249 -21.05 -8.10 8.58
C VAL A 249 -22.22 -9.08 8.63
N ARG A 250 -22.51 -9.78 7.52
CA ARG A 250 -23.60 -10.78 7.46
C ARG A 250 -23.41 -11.88 8.50
N ALA A 251 -22.19 -12.40 8.63
CA ALA A 251 -21.88 -13.44 9.60
C ALA A 251 -22.11 -12.98 11.05
N LEU A 252 -21.70 -11.75 11.39
CA LEU A 252 -21.91 -11.17 12.71
C LEU A 252 -23.41 -10.94 13.00
N VAL A 253 -24.18 -10.46 12.02
CA VAL A 253 -25.64 -10.30 12.18
C VAL A 253 -26.28 -11.65 12.53
N SER A 254 -26.01 -12.69 11.74
CA SER A 254 -26.55 -14.03 12.01
C SER A 254 -26.08 -14.58 13.37
N LEU A 255 -24.83 -14.32 13.76
CA LEU A 255 -24.31 -14.75 15.06
C LEU A 255 -24.99 -14.02 16.22
N VAL A 256 -25.22 -12.71 16.10
CA VAL A 256 -25.94 -11.90 17.09
C VAL A 256 -27.38 -12.41 17.25
N GLU A 257 -28.09 -12.63 16.15
CA GLU A 257 -29.46 -13.16 16.17
C GLU A 257 -29.51 -14.53 16.86
N ALA A 258 -28.59 -15.44 16.53
CA ALA A 258 -28.50 -16.76 17.16
C ALA A 258 -28.22 -16.66 18.67
N ILE A 259 -27.36 -15.73 19.11
CA ILE A 259 -27.05 -15.50 20.52
C ILE A 259 -28.28 -14.95 21.26
N VAL A 260 -28.96 -13.96 20.68
CA VAL A 260 -30.19 -13.39 21.25
C VAL A 260 -31.27 -14.47 21.40
N GLU A 261 -31.47 -15.29 20.36
CA GLU A 261 -32.47 -16.35 20.39
C GLU A 261 -32.16 -17.40 21.45
N LYS A 262 -30.90 -17.84 21.54
CA LYS A 262 -30.47 -18.93 22.41
C LYS A 262 -30.29 -18.53 23.88
N TRP A 263 -29.70 -17.36 24.13
CA TRP A 263 -29.34 -16.92 25.48
C TRP A 263 -30.24 -15.82 26.03
N LYS A 264 -31.22 -15.35 25.23
CA LYS A 264 -32.21 -14.33 25.65
C LYS A 264 -31.57 -13.07 26.22
N VAL A 265 -30.42 -12.68 25.67
CA VAL A 265 -29.73 -11.43 25.99
C VAL A 265 -30.13 -10.33 25.01
N ASP A 266 -29.90 -9.08 25.38
CA ASP A 266 -30.07 -7.93 24.50
C ASP A 266 -29.05 -7.95 23.35
N ARG A 267 -29.36 -7.21 22.27
CA ARG A 267 -28.53 -7.18 21.05
C ARG A 267 -27.15 -6.58 21.27
N GLU A 268 -26.99 -5.59 22.16
CA GLU A 268 -25.68 -4.98 22.44
C GLU A 268 -24.75 -5.97 23.13
N LYS A 269 -25.27 -6.71 24.13
CA LYS A 269 -24.54 -7.77 24.81
C LYS A 269 -24.25 -8.93 23.87
N ALA A 270 -25.21 -9.32 23.03
CA ALA A 270 -25.01 -10.34 22.01
C ALA A 270 -23.91 -9.95 21.03
N LEU A 271 -23.86 -8.68 20.59
CA LEU A 271 -22.84 -8.16 19.70
C LEU A 271 -21.44 -8.25 20.31
N LYS A 272 -21.26 -7.83 21.57
CA LYS A 272 -19.95 -7.95 22.24
C LYS A 272 -19.46 -9.39 22.29
N ILE A 273 -20.36 -10.35 22.52
CA ILE A 273 -20.01 -11.77 22.52
C ILE A 273 -19.71 -12.27 21.09
N ALA A 274 -20.53 -11.88 20.11
CA ALA A 274 -20.35 -12.22 18.71
C ALA A 274 -18.99 -11.73 18.18
N VAL A 275 -18.62 -10.49 18.50
CA VAL A 275 -17.33 -9.89 18.13
C VAL A 275 -16.17 -10.69 18.73
N ARG A 276 -16.23 -11.03 20.01
CA ARG A 276 -15.18 -11.83 20.65
C ARG A 276 -15.02 -13.20 19.99
N LEU A 277 -16.13 -13.92 19.79
CA LEU A 277 -16.13 -15.22 19.13
C LEU A 277 -15.62 -15.15 17.68
N ASN A 278 -15.99 -14.10 16.95
CA ASN A 278 -15.59 -13.89 15.57
C ASN A 278 -14.11 -13.51 15.46
N LEU A 279 -13.59 -12.69 16.37
CA LEU A 279 -12.20 -12.23 16.37
C LEU A 279 -11.24 -13.33 16.84
N GLU A 280 -11.48 -13.86 18.05
CA GLU A 280 -10.52 -14.69 18.80
C GLU A 280 -10.72 -16.19 18.58
N GLY A 281 -11.90 -16.61 18.11
CA GLY A 281 -12.29 -18.01 18.18
C GLY A 281 -12.62 -18.43 19.61
N LEU A 282 -12.58 -19.73 19.89
CA LEU A 282 -12.67 -20.30 21.24
C LEU A 282 -11.29 -20.68 21.75
#